data_AF-A0A1J5WTU7-F1
#
_entry.id   AF-A0A1J5WTU7-F1
#
_cell.length_a   1.000
_cell.length_b   1.000
_cell.length_c   1.000
_cell.angle_alpha   90.00
_cell.angle_beta   90.00
_cell.angle_gamma   90.00
#
_symmetry.space_group_name_H-M   'P 1'
#
loop_
_entity.id
_entity.type
_entity.pdbx_description
1 polymer ?
#
loop_
_entity_poly.entity_id
_entity_poly.type
_entity_poly.pdbx_seq_one_letter_code
_entity_poly.pdbx_strand_id
1 'polypeptide(L)'
;MKQTVLLKAISLFSLIASVHSYELCICTLEKAINEHFRLHKDTKRTKDMDEKELMEDHRNFKVVAREYGMRKKEQFMFLANVIHATYGFTEKDDMPDHDGEALSYHGRGMLKLTTEHNYRTIGKNIGRKDILENPDLVAEEPYLAWKTAASFWSLNVRKNGKPPRTFEECAFAINHDEAASGSAGYRLRCKLYQRIVPQKGLCGYEETLSEELYSESE
;
A
#
# COMPACT_ATOMS: atom_id res chain seq x y z
N MET A 1 43.54 -10.78 -13.29
CA MET A 1 43.42 -9.60 -12.39
C MET A 1 42.31 -8.63 -12.80
N LYS A 2 42.24 -8.14 -14.04
CA LYS A 2 41.24 -7.12 -14.46
C LYS A 2 39.77 -7.56 -14.36
N GLN A 3 39.47 -8.82 -14.65
CA GLN A 3 38.09 -9.36 -14.63
C GLN A 3 37.50 -9.46 -13.21
N THR A 4 38.33 -9.76 -12.21
CA THR A 4 37.91 -9.90 -10.81
C THR A 4 37.61 -8.55 -10.16
N VAL A 5 38.31 -7.48 -10.58
CA VAL A 5 38.04 -6.10 -10.12
C VAL A 5 36.73 -5.59 -10.72
N LEU A 6 36.47 -5.89 -12.01
CA LEU A 6 35.23 -5.51 -12.69
C LEU A 6 33.99 -6.19 -12.07
N LEU A 7 34.09 -7.49 -11.77
CA LEU A 7 33.00 -8.24 -11.11
C LEU A 7 32.71 -7.73 -9.69
N LYS A 8 33.74 -7.39 -8.92
CA LYS A 8 33.58 -6.77 -7.59
C LYS A 8 32.98 -5.36 -7.68
N ALA A 9 33.38 -4.57 -8.67
CA ALA A 9 32.82 -3.24 -8.90
C ALA A 9 31.35 -3.30 -9.31
N ILE A 10 30.94 -4.23 -10.18
CA ILE A 10 29.54 -4.45 -10.57
C ILE A 10 28.72 -4.89 -9.35
N SER A 11 29.21 -5.85 -8.57
CA SER A 11 28.55 -6.30 -7.33
C SER A 11 28.39 -5.17 -6.32
N LEU A 12 29.40 -4.32 -6.15
CA LEU A 12 29.36 -3.17 -5.24
C LEU A 12 28.42 -2.07 -5.76
N PHE A 13 28.39 -1.81 -7.07
CA PHE A 13 27.47 -0.85 -7.69
C PHE A 13 26.02 -1.32 -7.59
N SER A 14 25.76 -2.61 -7.82
CA SER A 14 24.44 -3.21 -7.62
C SER A 14 24.02 -3.17 -6.15
N LEU A 15 24.96 -3.37 -5.21
CA LEU A 15 24.70 -3.27 -3.77
C LEU A 15 24.42 -1.82 -3.35
N ILE A 16 25.18 -0.84 -3.85
CA ILE A 16 24.98 0.58 -3.57
C ILE A 16 23.68 1.09 -4.19
N ALA A 17 23.38 0.76 -5.45
CA ALA A 17 22.12 1.12 -6.11
C ALA A 17 20.92 0.46 -5.41
N SER A 18 21.08 -0.79 -4.96
CA SER A 18 20.13 -1.47 -4.10
C SER A 18 19.92 -0.65 -2.82
N VAL A 19 20.96 -0.38 -2.02
CA VAL A 19 20.86 0.38 -0.77
C VAL A 19 20.23 1.77 -0.96
N HIS A 20 20.61 2.52 -2.00
CA HIS A 20 20.00 3.82 -2.32
C HIS A 20 18.50 3.69 -2.67
N SER A 21 18.11 2.64 -3.40
CA SER A 21 16.70 2.36 -3.71
C SER A 21 15.89 1.84 -2.50
N TYR A 22 16.55 1.25 -1.50
CA TYR A 22 15.94 0.87 -0.21
C TYR A 22 15.66 2.11 0.67
N GLU A 23 16.63 3.02 0.80
CA GLU A 23 16.48 4.27 1.56
C GLU A 23 15.39 5.17 0.95
N LEU A 24 15.31 5.22 -0.38
CA LEU A 24 14.34 6.04 -1.09
C LEU A 24 12.89 5.57 -0.89
N CYS A 25 12.66 4.26 -0.76
CA CYS A 25 11.31 3.68 -0.57
C CYS A 25 10.80 3.85 0.87
N ILE A 26 11.69 3.70 1.87
CA ILE A 26 11.37 3.96 3.29
C ILE A 26 11.06 5.44 3.47
N CYS A 27 11.91 6.32 2.94
CA CYS A 27 11.68 7.76 3.00
C CYS A 27 10.34 8.17 2.35
N THR A 28 9.92 7.52 1.26
CA THR A 28 8.60 7.80 0.67
C THR A 28 7.45 7.37 1.58
N LEU A 29 7.55 6.19 2.20
CA LEU A 29 6.56 5.68 3.16
C LEU A 29 6.46 6.61 4.38
N GLU A 30 7.60 6.98 4.98
CA GLU A 30 7.68 7.90 6.11
C GLU A 30 7.12 9.28 5.77
N LYS A 31 7.48 9.86 4.61
CA LYS A 31 6.93 11.14 4.14
C LYS A 31 5.41 11.07 4.03
N ALA A 32 4.88 9.96 3.53
CA ALA A 32 3.45 9.76 3.36
C ALA A 32 2.69 9.72 4.69
N ILE A 33 3.23 8.97 5.64
CA ILE A 33 2.69 8.84 7.00
C ILE A 33 2.72 10.20 7.69
N ASN A 34 3.87 10.89 7.66
CA ASN A 34 4.02 12.22 8.25
C ASN A 34 3.05 13.24 7.63
N GLU A 35 2.85 13.18 6.31
CA GLU A 35 1.90 14.06 5.62
C GLU A 35 0.44 13.75 6.00
N HIS A 36 0.08 12.48 6.15
CA HIS A 36 -1.24 12.07 6.65
C HIS A 36 -1.52 12.73 8.01
N PHE A 37 -0.60 12.57 8.98
CA PHE A 37 -0.75 13.19 10.31
C PHE A 37 -0.80 14.72 10.25
N ARG A 38 0.05 15.35 9.43
CA ARG A 38 0.05 16.81 9.26
C ARG A 38 -1.30 17.34 8.74
N LEU A 39 -1.99 16.56 7.91
CA LEU A 39 -3.32 16.92 7.39
C LEU A 39 -4.44 16.69 8.41
N HIS A 40 -4.26 15.77 9.37
CA HIS A 40 -5.20 15.44 10.46
C HIS A 40 -4.94 16.22 11.76
N LYS A 41 -4.67 17.53 11.66
CA LYS A 41 -4.18 18.46 12.72
C LYS A 41 -4.74 18.34 14.17
N ASP A 42 -5.86 17.66 14.39
CA ASP A 42 -6.51 17.49 15.69
C ASP A 42 -6.33 16.10 16.35
N THR A 43 -5.59 15.17 15.72
CA THR A 43 -5.29 13.86 16.32
C THR A 43 -3.97 13.91 17.08
N LYS A 44 -4.05 14.06 18.40
CA LYS A 44 -2.93 14.00 19.34
C LYS A 44 -2.40 12.57 19.54
N ARG A 45 -2.17 11.82 18.45
CA ARG A 45 -1.61 10.46 18.48
C ARG A 45 -0.47 10.31 17.48
N THR A 46 0.56 11.11 17.65
CA THR A 46 1.92 10.76 17.21
C THR A 46 2.61 10.05 18.38
N LYS A 47 2.31 8.76 18.59
CA LYS A 47 3.13 7.93 19.48
C LYS A 47 3.28 6.55 18.86
N ASP A 48 4.43 6.44 18.20
CA ASP A 48 5.30 5.26 18.15
C ASP A 48 4.70 4.03 17.47
N MET A 49 4.55 4.10 16.13
CA MET A 49 4.87 2.89 15.36
C MET A 49 6.35 2.59 15.63
N ASP A 50 6.65 1.40 16.14
CA ASP A 50 8.04 0.97 16.27
C ASP A 50 8.66 0.97 14.86
N GLU A 51 9.90 1.45 14.74
CA GLU A 51 10.67 1.39 13.48
C GLU A 51 10.65 -0.04 12.91
N LYS A 52 10.64 -1.06 13.78
CA LYS A 52 10.52 -2.46 13.38
C LYS A 52 9.20 -2.78 12.68
N GLU A 53 8.07 -2.30 13.20
CA GLU A 53 6.75 -2.52 12.60
C GLU A 53 6.66 -1.83 11.24
N LEU A 54 7.16 -0.59 11.14
CA LEU A 54 7.22 0.13 9.87
C LEU A 54 8.09 -0.61 8.84
N MET A 55 9.21 -1.16 9.27
CA MET A 55 10.11 -1.94 8.42
C MET A 55 9.52 -3.29 8.00
N GLU A 56 8.73 -3.92 8.88
CA GLU A 56 7.96 -5.11 8.54
C GLU A 56 6.87 -4.80 7.51
N ASP A 57 6.10 -3.73 7.70
CA ASP A 57 5.06 -3.29 6.76
C ASP A 57 5.67 -2.93 5.40
N HIS A 58 6.81 -2.24 5.38
CA HIS A 58 7.55 -1.98 4.15
C HIS A 58 8.01 -3.28 3.47
N ARG A 59 8.52 -4.26 4.22
CA ARG A 59 8.92 -5.57 3.69
C ARG A 59 7.72 -6.29 3.08
N ASN A 60 6.61 -6.38 3.80
CA ASN A 60 5.40 -7.05 3.36
C ASN A 60 4.81 -6.38 2.10
N PHE A 61 4.75 -5.04 2.08
CA PHE A 61 4.38 -4.28 0.89
C PHE A 61 5.22 -4.66 -0.33
N LYS A 62 6.56 -4.69 -0.19
CA LYS A 62 7.46 -5.06 -1.30
C LYS A 62 7.22 -6.48 -1.80
N VAL A 63 6.96 -7.42 -0.89
CA VAL A 63 6.66 -8.81 -1.25
C VAL A 63 5.36 -8.88 -2.04
N VAL A 64 4.26 -8.32 -1.52
CA VAL A 64 2.96 -8.40 -2.21
C VAL A 64 2.95 -7.61 -3.52
N ALA A 65 3.62 -6.45 -3.58
CA ALA A 65 3.76 -5.70 -4.82
C ALA A 65 4.45 -6.52 -5.91
N ARG A 66 5.45 -7.33 -5.54
CA ARG A 66 6.12 -8.25 -6.48
C ARG A 66 5.22 -9.42 -6.85
N GLU A 67 4.57 -10.06 -5.88
CA GLU A 67 3.67 -11.21 -6.12
C GLU A 67 2.54 -10.88 -7.10
N TYR A 68 1.98 -9.67 -6.99
CA TYR A 68 0.90 -9.20 -7.85
C TYR A 68 1.40 -8.44 -9.09
N GLY A 69 2.71 -8.36 -9.32
CA GLY A 69 3.29 -7.68 -10.48
C GLY A 69 2.95 -6.19 -10.57
N MET A 70 2.83 -5.51 -9.43
CA MET A 70 2.50 -4.08 -9.40
C MET A 70 3.66 -3.24 -9.91
N ARG A 71 3.41 -2.43 -10.94
CA ARG A 71 4.39 -1.45 -11.45
C ARG A 71 4.50 -0.25 -10.51
N LYS A 72 5.54 0.57 -10.65
CA LYS A 72 5.82 1.69 -9.75
C LYS A 72 4.65 2.66 -9.59
N LYS A 73 4.00 3.03 -10.69
CA LYS A 73 2.81 3.90 -10.65
C LYS A 73 1.67 3.28 -9.82
N GLU A 74 1.37 2.01 -10.06
CA GLU A 74 0.34 1.26 -9.34
C GLU A 74 0.68 1.09 -7.85
N GLN A 75 1.95 0.83 -7.54
CA GLN A 75 2.47 0.77 -6.17
C GLN A 75 2.15 2.05 -5.38
N PHE A 76 2.36 3.23 -5.97
CA PHE A 76 2.00 4.50 -5.32
C PHE A 76 0.49 4.67 -5.16
N MET A 77 -0.31 4.27 -6.15
CA MET A 77 -1.77 4.34 -6.04
C MET A 77 -2.31 3.43 -4.94
N PHE A 78 -1.80 2.20 -4.87
CA PHE A 78 -2.15 1.23 -3.84
C PHE A 78 -1.76 1.75 -2.45
N LEU A 79 -0.51 2.20 -2.30
CA LEU A 79 0.03 2.63 -1.01
C LEU A 79 -0.67 3.88 -0.46
N ALA A 80 -1.00 4.87 -1.31
CA ALA A 80 -1.76 6.05 -0.87
C ALA A 80 -3.15 5.66 -0.32
N ASN A 81 -3.80 4.66 -0.89
CA ASN A 81 -5.08 4.16 -0.39
C ASN A 81 -4.92 3.38 0.92
N VAL A 82 -3.86 2.57 1.06
CA VAL A 82 -3.53 1.86 2.31
C VAL A 82 -3.30 2.85 3.45
N ILE A 83 -2.46 3.86 3.22
CA ILE A 83 -2.15 4.89 4.23
C ILE A 83 -3.41 5.64 4.66
N HIS A 84 -4.30 5.95 3.71
CA HIS A 84 -5.57 6.56 4.05
C HIS A 84 -6.45 5.61 4.87
N ALA A 85 -6.64 4.37 4.43
CA ALA A 85 -7.54 3.40 5.06
C ALA A 85 -7.11 3.03 6.49
N THR A 86 -5.81 3.06 6.75
CA THR A 86 -5.21 2.65 8.03
C THR A 86 -4.85 3.84 8.94
N TYR A 87 -5.24 5.06 8.57
CA TYR A 87 -4.83 6.29 9.26
C TYR A 87 -3.31 6.36 9.51
N GLY A 88 -2.53 6.16 8.44
CA GLY A 88 -1.06 6.12 8.51
C GLY A 88 -0.54 4.90 9.27
N PHE A 89 -1.15 3.73 9.04
CA PHE A 89 -0.83 2.43 9.69
C PHE A 89 -1.16 2.34 11.18
N THR A 90 -1.86 3.32 11.77
CA THR A 90 -2.19 3.31 13.20
C THR A 90 -3.49 2.59 13.53
N GLU A 91 -4.39 2.43 12.57
CA GLU A 91 -5.71 1.81 12.76
C GLU A 91 -5.94 0.79 11.64
N LYS A 92 -5.45 -0.44 11.83
CA LYS A 92 -5.60 -1.52 10.84
C LYS A 92 -6.97 -2.19 10.93
N ASP A 93 -7.63 -2.13 12.08
CA ASP A 93 -8.93 -2.78 12.34
C ASP A 93 -9.95 -1.78 12.85
N ASP A 94 -11.19 -1.91 12.39
CA ASP A 94 -12.33 -1.12 12.84
C ASP A 94 -12.92 -1.73 14.12
N MET A 95 -13.67 -0.95 14.88
CA MET A 95 -14.45 -1.53 15.98
C MET A 95 -15.55 -2.44 15.41
N PRO A 96 -15.78 -3.62 16.00
CA PRO A 96 -16.91 -4.47 15.59
C PRO A 96 -18.23 -3.72 15.83
N ASP A 97 -19.18 -3.86 14.90
CA ASP A 97 -20.49 -3.18 14.95
C ASP A 97 -21.31 -3.55 16.21
N HIS A 98 -21.05 -4.71 16.80
CA HIS A 98 -21.69 -5.19 18.02
C HIS A 98 -20.69 -5.87 18.97
N ASP A 99 -20.74 -5.44 20.23
CA ASP A 99 -19.96 -5.99 21.34
C ASP A 99 -20.29 -7.49 21.53
N GLY A 100 -19.48 -8.38 20.95
CA GLY A 100 -19.49 -9.81 21.28
C GLY A 100 -20.11 -10.77 20.26
N GLU A 101 -20.32 -10.38 19.00
CA GLU A 101 -20.46 -11.40 17.96
C GLU A 101 -19.12 -12.11 17.73
N ALA A 102 -19.07 -13.42 17.99
CA ALA A 102 -17.86 -14.23 17.84
C ALA A 102 -17.33 -14.28 16.39
N LEU A 103 -18.15 -13.89 15.41
CA LEU A 103 -17.76 -13.82 14.01
C LEU A 103 -18.35 -12.54 13.38
N SER A 104 -17.51 -11.51 13.22
CA SER A 104 -17.88 -10.26 12.54
C SER A 104 -16.92 -9.95 11.39
N TYR A 105 -17.45 -9.42 10.29
CA TYR A 105 -16.69 -9.06 9.09
C TYR A 105 -16.52 -7.54 8.94
N HIS A 106 -16.19 -6.87 10.05
CA HIS A 106 -15.79 -5.47 10.06
C HIS A 106 -14.42 -5.27 9.37
N GLY A 107 -14.07 -4.02 9.09
CA GLY A 107 -12.86 -3.69 8.33
C GLY A 107 -11.59 -4.10 9.07
N ARG A 108 -10.79 -4.99 8.48
CA ARG A 108 -9.48 -5.40 9.00
C ARG A 108 -8.35 -5.25 7.99
N GLY A 109 -7.13 -5.08 8.48
CA GLY A 109 -5.91 -5.00 7.66
C GLY A 109 -5.78 -3.78 6.74
N MET A 110 -4.92 -3.89 5.72
CA MET A 110 -4.34 -2.73 5.02
C MET A 110 -5.30 -1.93 4.11
N LEU A 111 -6.40 -2.53 3.67
CA LEU A 111 -7.47 -1.84 2.94
C LEU A 111 -8.84 -2.05 3.60
N LYS A 112 -8.85 -2.32 4.91
CA LYS A 112 -10.08 -2.50 5.71
C LYS A 112 -11.05 -3.49 5.04
N LEU A 113 -10.62 -4.75 4.92
CA LEU A 113 -11.45 -5.79 4.32
C LEU A 113 -12.75 -5.95 5.10
N THR A 114 -13.89 -5.66 4.44
CA THR A 114 -15.23 -5.74 5.05
C THR A 114 -16.10 -6.73 4.31
N THR A 115 -17.16 -7.21 4.97
CA THR A 115 -18.22 -8.13 4.47
C THR A 115 -17.78 -9.58 4.31
N GLU A 116 -18.64 -10.51 4.72
CA GLU A 116 -18.43 -11.96 4.56
C GLU A 116 -18.07 -12.35 3.12
N HIS A 117 -18.73 -11.72 2.14
CA HIS A 117 -18.51 -11.99 0.72
C HIS A 117 -17.04 -11.77 0.33
N ASN A 118 -16.44 -10.65 0.75
CA ASN A 118 -15.06 -10.37 0.42
C ASN A 118 -14.09 -11.31 1.14
N TYR A 119 -14.31 -11.62 2.42
CA TYR A 119 -13.49 -12.61 3.15
C TYR A 119 -13.52 -13.98 2.46
N ARG A 120 -14.69 -14.44 2.03
CA ARG A 120 -14.86 -15.69 1.28
C ARG A 120 -14.11 -15.67 -0.05
N THR A 121 -14.32 -14.64 -0.85
CA THR A 121 -13.76 -14.52 -2.20
C THR A 121 -12.23 -14.36 -2.14
N ILE A 122 -11.73 -13.49 -1.27
CA ILE A 122 -10.29 -13.27 -1.09
C ILE A 122 -9.62 -14.48 -0.46
N GLY A 123 -10.21 -15.06 0.58
CA GLY A 123 -9.67 -16.26 1.22
C GLY A 123 -9.48 -17.40 0.21
N LYS A 124 -10.43 -17.59 -0.70
CA LYS A 124 -10.28 -18.53 -1.82
C LYS A 124 -9.15 -18.10 -2.77
N ASN A 125 -9.08 -16.83 -3.17
CA ASN A 125 -8.09 -16.33 -4.13
C ASN A 125 -6.64 -16.48 -3.63
N ILE A 126 -6.41 -16.27 -2.34
CA ILE A 126 -5.07 -16.32 -1.74
C ILE A 126 -4.72 -17.67 -1.10
N GLY A 127 -5.63 -18.65 -1.17
CA GLY A 127 -5.45 -19.97 -0.56
C GLY A 127 -5.57 -19.99 0.97
N ARG A 128 -6.23 -18.98 1.56
CA ARG A 128 -6.49 -18.83 3.01
C ARG A 128 -7.98 -18.78 3.30
N LYS A 129 -8.68 -19.89 3.08
CA LYS A 129 -10.14 -19.97 3.32
C LYS A 129 -10.50 -19.86 4.82
N ASP A 130 -9.54 -20.14 5.69
CA ASP A 130 -9.62 -20.04 7.14
C ASP A 130 -9.96 -18.63 7.63
N ILE A 131 -9.65 -17.58 6.86
CA ILE A 131 -10.04 -16.20 7.23
C ILE A 131 -11.56 -15.99 7.24
N LEU A 132 -12.33 -16.88 6.61
CA LEU A 132 -13.78 -16.84 6.68
C LEU A 132 -14.28 -17.33 8.04
N GLU A 133 -13.63 -18.35 8.61
CA GLU A 133 -14.01 -18.93 9.90
C GLU A 133 -13.36 -18.19 11.07
N ASN A 134 -12.20 -17.57 10.82
CA ASN A 134 -11.47 -16.75 11.77
C ASN A 134 -10.98 -15.44 11.09
N PRO A 135 -11.83 -14.41 10.99
CA PRO A 135 -11.49 -13.15 10.32
C PRO A 135 -10.41 -12.35 11.05
N ASP A 136 -10.19 -12.60 12.34
CA ASP A 136 -9.15 -11.92 13.13
C ASP A 136 -7.73 -12.26 12.64
N LEU A 137 -7.55 -13.37 11.92
CA LEU A 137 -6.26 -13.66 11.25
C LEU A 137 -5.81 -12.53 10.33
N VAL A 138 -6.75 -11.78 9.72
CA VAL A 138 -6.43 -10.64 8.84
C VAL A 138 -5.82 -9.48 9.62
N ALA A 139 -6.17 -9.33 10.90
CA ALA A 139 -5.60 -8.34 11.82
C ALA A 139 -4.29 -8.84 12.46
N GLU A 140 -4.27 -10.11 12.86
CA GLU A 140 -3.18 -10.71 13.65
C GLU A 140 -1.94 -11.08 12.83
N GLU A 141 -2.10 -11.45 11.56
CA GLU A 141 -1.00 -11.86 10.70
C GLU A 141 -0.57 -10.70 9.76
N PRO A 142 0.59 -10.05 9.98
CA PRO A 142 0.98 -8.86 9.22
C PRO A 142 1.05 -9.08 7.71
N TYR A 143 1.64 -10.21 7.28
CA TYR A 143 1.72 -10.54 5.85
C TYR A 143 0.33 -10.85 5.26
N LEU A 144 -0.58 -11.44 6.04
CA LEU A 144 -1.94 -11.72 5.58
C LEU A 144 -2.72 -10.42 5.37
N ALA A 145 -2.58 -9.43 6.25
CA ALA A 145 -3.17 -8.10 6.10
C ALA A 145 -2.80 -7.42 4.77
N TRP A 146 -1.53 -7.53 4.36
CA TRP A 146 -1.07 -7.03 3.05
C TRP A 146 -1.57 -7.89 1.89
N LYS A 147 -1.59 -9.21 2.07
CA LYS A 147 -1.99 -10.16 1.02
C LYS A 147 -3.48 -10.05 0.69
N THR A 148 -4.34 -9.84 1.69
CA THR A 148 -5.77 -9.59 1.50
C THR A 148 -5.99 -8.26 0.77
N ALA A 149 -5.29 -7.19 1.14
CA ALA A 149 -5.36 -5.90 0.45
C ALA A 149 -4.92 -5.98 -1.01
N ALA A 150 -3.80 -6.66 -1.30
CA ALA A 150 -3.32 -6.85 -2.67
C ALA A 150 -4.29 -7.74 -3.50
N SER A 151 -4.89 -8.76 -2.88
CA SER A 151 -5.94 -9.57 -3.50
C SER A 151 -7.18 -8.74 -3.80
N PHE A 152 -7.64 -7.92 -2.87
CA PHE A 152 -8.77 -7.00 -3.09
C PHE A 152 -8.48 -6.08 -4.27
N TRP A 153 -7.29 -5.48 -4.29
CA TRP A 153 -6.85 -4.62 -5.39
C TRP A 153 -6.88 -5.34 -6.74
N SER A 154 -6.36 -6.57 -6.80
CA SER A 154 -6.34 -7.35 -8.03
C SER A 154 -7.73 -7.78 -8.52
N LEU A 155 -8.68 -7.99 -7.61
CA LEU A 155 -10.04 -8.46 -7.96
C LEU A 155 -11.00 -7.31 -8.26
N ASN A 156 -10.87 -6.19 -7.55
CA ASN A 156 -11.87 -5.12 -7.55
C ASN A 156 -11.37 -3.81 -8.17
N VAL A 157 -10.07 -3.53 -8.11
CA VAL A 157 -9.50 -2.28 -8.64
C VAL A 157 -8.95 -2.47 -10.05
N ARG A 158 -8.27 -3.60 -10.31
CA ARG A 158 -7.82 -3.94 -11.65
C ARG A 158 -9.01 -4.32 -12.53
N LYS A 159 -9.21 -3.58 -13.62
CA LYS A 159 -10.25 -3.89 -14.62
C LYS A 159 -9.68 -4.85 -15.65
N ASN A 160 -10.29 -6.04 -15.80
CA ASN A 160 -9.83 -7.09 -16.71
C ASN A 160 -8.33 -7.44 -16.51
N GLY A 161 -7.88 -7.45 -15.25
CA GLY A 161 -6.48 -7.73 -14.88
C GLY A 161 -5.49 -6.59 -15.18
N LYS A 162 -5.94 -5.46 -15.74
CA LYS A 162 -5.09 -4.30 -16.02
C LYS A 162 -5.02 -3.34 -14.82
N PRO A 163 -3.85 -2.75 -14.54
CA PRO A 163 -3.71 -1.74 -13.49
C PRO A 163 -4.58 -0.52 -13.81
N PRO A 164 -5.07 0.19 -12.77
CA PRO A 164 -5.80 1.44 -12.95
C PRO A 164 -4.90 2.50 -13.60
N ARG A 165 -5.48 3.34 -14.46
CA ARG A 165 -4.74 4.37 -15.21
C ARG A 165 -4.54 5.63 -14.39
N THR A 166 -5.55 5.97 -13.58
CA THR A 166 -5.56 7.15 -12.73
C THR A 166 -5.82 6.80 -11.27
N PHE A 167 -5.45 7.71 -10.37
CA PHE A 167 -5.67 7.50 -8.94
C PHE A 167 -7.16 7.56 -8.60
N GLU A 168 -7.92 8.39 -9.30
CA GLU A 168 -9.36 8.54 -9.18
C GLU A 168 -10.09 7.23 -9.53
N GLU A 169 -9.66 6.54 -10.60
CA GLU A 169 -10.19 5.20 -10.94
C GLU A 169 -10.04 4.22 -9.77
N CYS A 170 -8.92 4.30 -9.02
CA CYS A 170 -8.68 3.47 -7.84
C CYS A 170 -9.62 3.83 -6.69
N ALA A 171 -9.72 5.12 -6.36
CA ALA A 171 -10.53 5.61 -5.26
C ALA A 171 -12.02 5.29 -5.48
N PHE A 172 -12.51 5.44 -6.71
CA PHE A 172 -13.87 5.03 -7.08
C PHE A 172 -14.11 3.52 -6.94
N ALA A 173 -13.12 2.69 -7.25
CA ALA A 173 -13.23 1.24 -7.12
C ALA A 173 -13.19 0.77 -5.66
N ILE A 174 -12.48 1.50 -4.79
CA ILE A 174 -12.38 1.19 -3.36
C ILE A 174 -13.60 1.68 -2.59
N ASN A 175 -14.01 2.93 -2.81
CA ASN A 175 -15.16 3.52 -2.12
C ASN A 175 -15.88 4.50 -3.06
N HIS A 176 -16.88 3.97 -3.77
CA HIS A 176 -17.64 4.72 -4.77
C HIS A 176 -18.27 5.99 -4.16
N ASP A 177 -18.94 5.86 -3.02
CA ASP A 177 -19.71 6.96 -2.41
C ASP A 177 -18.78 8.08 -1.91
N GLU A 178 -17.65 7.71 -1.32
CA GLU A 178 -16.63 8.66 -0.86
C GLU A 178 -16.07 9.48 -2.03
N ALA A 179 -15.81 8.82 -3.17
CA ALA A 179 -15.27 9.44 -4.38
C ALA A 179 -16.32 10.25 -5.15
N ALA A 180 -17.53 9.71 -5.34
CA ALA A 180 -18.62 10.35 -6.07
C ALA A 180 -19.10 11.64 -5.38
N SER A 181 -19.15 11.64 -4.04
CA SER A 181 -19.49 12.81 -3.24
C SER A 181 -18.35 13.84 -3.15
N GLY A 182 -17.14 13.49 -3.59
CA GLY A 182 -15.96 14.32 -3.45
C GLY A 182 -15.62 14.62 -1.98
N SER A 183 -15.90 13.68 -1.07
CA SER A 183 -15.81 13.85 0.38
C SER A 183 -14.43 14.28 0.89
N ALA A 184 -14.34 14.63 2.18
CA ALA A 184 -13.06 14.93 2.81
C ALA A 184 -12.06 13.76 2.74
N GLY A 185 -12.54 12.52 2.91
CA GLY A 185 -11.72 11.31 2.78
C GLY A 185 -11.13 11.17 1.38
N TYR A 186 -11.97 11.33 0.35
CA TYR A 186 -11.51 11.24 -1.05
C TYR A 186 -10.44 12.28 -1.36
N ARG A 187 -10.66 13.54 -0.95
CA ARG A 187 -9.68 14.61 -1.14
C ARG A 187 -8.36 14.34 -0.41
N LEU A 188 -8.41 13.67 0.74
CA LEU A 188 -7.21 13.25 1.46
C LEU A 188 -6.45 12.16 0.69
N ARG A 189 -7.13 11.13 0.19
CA ARG A 189 -6.52 10.10 -0.68
C ARG A 189 -5.75 10.73 -1.83
N CYS A 190 -6.38 11.67 -2.54
CA CYS A 190 -5.76 12.37 -3.68
C CYS A 190 -4.52 13.17 -3.26
N LYS A 191 -4.58 13.89 -2.13
CA LYS A 191 -3.44 14.65 -1.60
C LYS A 191 -2.28 13.74 -1.21
N LEU A 192 -2.55 12.59 -0.57
CA LEU A 192 -1.53 11.62 -0.21
C LEU A 192 -0.83 11.10 -1.46
N TYR A 193 -1.58 10.68 -2.48
CA TYR A 193 -1.00 10.22 -3.74
C TYR A 193 -0.09 11.28 -4.39
N GLN A 194 -0.56 12.53 -4.47
CA GLN A 194 0.21 13.65 -5.03
C GLN A 194 1.51 13.97 -4.27
N ARG A 195 1.59 13.57 -2.99
CA ARG A 195 2.73 13.83 -2.11
C ARG A 195 3.77 12.72 -2.13
N ILE A 196 3.35 11.48 -2.39
CA ILE A 196 4.23 10.32 -2.39
C ILE A 196 4.74 9.98 -3.79
N VAL A 197 3.97 10.30 -4.83
CA VAL A 197 4.42 10.14 -6.20
C VAL A 197 5.58 11.10 -6.44
N PRO A 198 6.73 10.62 -6.97
CA PRO A 198 7.85 11.50 -7.29
C PRO A 198 7.39 12.63 -8.20
N GLN A 199 7.56 13.88 -7.76
CA GLN A 199 7.35 15.05 -8.61
C GLN A 199 8.64 15.31 -9.39
N LYS A 200 8.53 15.69 -10.67
CA LYS A 200 9.70 16.11 -11.46
C LYS A 200 10.52 17.15 -10.68
N GLY A 201 11.81 16.89 -10.45
CA GLY A 201 12.77 17.86 -9.93
C GLY A 201 13.00 17.89 -8.41
N LEU A 202 12.58 16.89 -7.62
CA LEU A 202 12.96 16.78 -6.20
C LEU A 202 14.19 15.86 -6.02
N CYS A 203 15.27 16.46 -5.49
CA CYS A 203 16.57 15.92 -5.03
C CYS A 203 16.82 14.41 -5.24
N GLY A 204 17.74 14.09 -6.15
CA GLY A 204 18.37 12.76 -6.28
C GLY A 204 17.63 11.73 -7.14
N TYR A 205 16.44 12.06 -7.64
CA TYR A 205 15.68 11.22 -8.58
C TYR A 205 16.03 11.62 -10.02
N GLU A 206 17.27 11.33 -10.45
CA GLU A 206 17.67 11.55 -11.85
C GLU A 206 16.95 10.57 -12.79
N GLU A 207 16.02 11.14 -13.57
CA GLU A 207 15.65 10.87 -14.97
C GLU A 207 15.27 9.45 -15.45
N THR A 208 15.63 8.35 -14.78
CA THR A 208 15.43 7.00 -15.33
C THR A 208 14.03 6.42 -15.11
N LEU A 209 13.26 6.93 -14.14
CA LEU A 209 11.89 6.45 -13.87
C LEU A 209 10.81 7.30 -14.55
N SER A 210 11.15 8.47 -15.11
CA SER A 210 10.19 9.25 -15.89
C SER A 210 9.85 8.61 -17.23
N GLU A 211 10.70 7.73 -17.77
CA GLU A 211 10.31 6.92 -18.92
C GLU A 211 9.39 5.78 -18.47
N GLU A 212 9.77 4.91 -17.52
CA GLU A 212 8.92 3.78 -17.09
C GLU A 212 7.55 4.15 -16.47
N LEU A 213 7.42 5.28 -15.76
CA LEU A 213 6.12 5.70 -15.18
C LEU A 213 5.18 6.36 -16.19
N TYR A 214 5.70 6.86 -17.32
CA TYR A 214 4.95 7.65 -18.30
C TYR A 214 4.95 7.05 -19.72
N SER A 215 5.74 6.01 -20.01
CA SER A 215 5.88 5.42 -21.35
C SER A 215 4.89 4.29 -21.68
N GLU A 216 3.96 3.94 -20.79
CA GLU A 216 3.00 2.85 -21.04
C GLU A 216 1.57 3.35 -21.26
N SER A 217 1.42 4.51 -21.89
CA SER A 217 0.15 5.01 -22.41
C SER A 217 -0.03 4.83 -23.92
N GLU A 218 0.55 3.77 -24.50
CA GLU A 218 0.26 3.31 -25.85
C GLU A 218 -0.20 1.85 -25.85
#